data_AF-A0ABC8L6I2-F1
#
_entry.id   AF-A0ABC8L6I2-F1
#
_cell.length_a   1.000
_cell.length_b   1.000
_cell.length_c   1.000
_cell.angle_alpha   90.00
_cell.angle_beta   90.00
_cell.angle_gamma   90.00
#
_symmetry.space_group_name_H-M   'P 1'
#
loop_
_entity.id
_entity.type
_entity.pdbx_description
1 polymer ?
#
loop_
_entity_poly.entity_id
_entity_poly.type
_entity_poly.pdbx_seq_one_letter_code
_entity_poly.pdbx_strand_id
1 'polypeptide(L)'
;MTSPWYKSLSSVFALKPRIRALLFFILGVVTLVTILAPLSSNSYDASTASTLVPNVYSNYRRIKEQAAVDYLDLRSLSLGTSLQEFPLCGKERESYVPCYNSTGAGFQEGDVLDRHCDFEIEKERCVVRPPRDYKIPLRWPLGRDIIWNGNVKITKDQFLSSGTVTTRLMLLEENQITFHSEDGLIFDGVKDYARQIAEMIDLGSDTEFAQAGVRTVLDIGCGFGSFGAHLVSLNLMPICIAEYEATGSQVQLALERGLPAMIGSFFSKQLPYPALSFDMVHCAHCGITWDIKDAMLLLEVDRVLRPGGYFVLTSPTNKAQGNSPDTKKTSISTRVNELSKKICWSLIGQQDETFLWQKTTDSNCYSSRSQASIPVCTDGDSVPYYHPLVPCISGTTSKRWIPIQNKSADAGTTSAELEIHGLKPEEFLEDTQKWRSALKNYWSLLTPLIFSDHPKRPGDEDPLPPYNMIRNVMDMNARFGNLNSALLDQGKSAWVMNVVPVNARNTLPLILDRGFAGVLHDWCEPFPTYPRTYDMLHANELLTHLSSERCSLMDLFLEMDRILRPEGWVVISDKLGVIEMARGLATRVRWEARVIDLQDGSDQRLLVCQKPFLKK
;
A
#
# COMPACT_ATOMS: atom_id res chain seq x y z
N MET A 1 12.50 -65.66 -59.77
CA MET A 1 13.43 -64.52 -59.72
C MET A 1 13.87 -64.33 -58.28
N THR A 2 15.19 -64.35 -58.03
CA THR A 2 15.96 -63.81 -56.86
C THR A 2 15.50 -64.15 -55.44
N SER A 3 16.31 -64.54 -54.46
CA SER A 3 17.70 -64.98 -54.29
C SER A 3 17.79 -65.51 -52.82
N PRO A 4 18.82 -66.29 -52.44
CA PRO A 4 18.86 -67.03 -51.19
C PRO A 4 19.62 -66.28 -50.08
N TRP A 5 19.42 -66.63 -48.81
CA TRP A 5 20.48 -66.96 -47.82
C TRP A 5 19.87 -67.23 -46.44
N TYR A 6 19.46 -68.49 -46.26
CA TYR A 6 19.20 -69.11 -44.96
C TYR A 6 20.54 -69.67 -44.45
N LYS A 7 21.29 -68.95 -43.61
CA LYS A 7 22.36 -69.55 -42.79
C LYS A 7 22.53 -68.80 -41.47
N SER A 8 22.64 -69.59 -40.40
CA SER A 8 23.05 -69.27 -39.03
C SER A 8 21.94 -69.04 -38.01
N LEU A 9 21.14 -70.09 -37.76
CA LEU A 9 20.40 -70.27 -36.51
C LEU A 9 21.01 -71.47 -35.76
N SER A 10 22.27 -71.32 -35.30
CA SER A 10 22.90 -72.26 -34.38
C SER A 10 24.04 -71.61 -33.59
N SER A 11 23.72 -70.77 -32.61
CA SER A 11 24.71 -70.40 -31.57
C SER A 11 24.16 -70.09 -30.18
N VAL A 12 22.84 -70.17 -29.95
CA VAL A 12 22.24 -69.82 -28.63
C VAL A 12 22.29 -70.99 -27.61
N PHE A 13 22.78 -72.17 -28.00
CA PHE A 13 22.91 -73.33 -27.11
C PHE A 13 24.27 -73.49 -26.40
N ALA A 14 25.12 -72.46 -26.39
CA ALA A 14 26.41 -72.49 -25.69
C ALA A 14 26.65 -71.24 -24.82
N LEU A 15 25.80 -70.99 -23.81
CA LEU A 15 26.04 -69.94 -22.80
C LEU A 15 26.02 -70.55 -21.38
N LYS A 16 27.08 -70.25 -20.61
CA LYS A 16 27.34 -70.79 -19.26
C LYS A 16 26.15 -70.57 -18.30
N PRO A 17 25.87 -71.51 -17.37
CA PRO A 17 24.69 -71.49 -16.51
C PRO A 17 24.57 -70.24 -15.63
N ARG A 18 25.68 -69.59 -15.27
CA ARG A 18 25.68 -68.33 -14.50
C ARG A 18 25.09 -67.14 -15.26
N ILE A 19 25.18 -67.11 -16.59
CA ILE A 19 24.65 -66.00 -17.40
C ILE A 19 23.15 -66.19 -17.63
N ARG A 20 22.67 -67.44 -17.73
CA ARG A 20 21.23 -67.76 -17.75
C ARG A 20 20.56 -67.35 -16.43
N ALA A 21 21.17 -67.65 -15.29
CA ALA A 21 20.64 -67.25 -13.98
C ALA A 21 20.55 -65.72 -13.84
N LEU A 22 21.53 -64.97 -14.35
CA LEU A 22 21.51 -63.51 -14.33
C LEU A 22 20.41 -62.92 -15.22
N LEU A 23 20.21 -63.50 -16.41
CA LEU A 23 19.13 -63.09 -17.33
C LEU A 23 17.74 -63.38 -16.76
N PHE A 24 17.53 -64.54 -16.12
CA PHE A 24 16.27 -64.85 -15.44
C PHE A 24 16.03 -63.96 -14.21
N PHE A 25 17.09 -63.59 -13.47
CA PHE A 25 16.98 -62.67 -12.34
C PHE A 25 16.59 -61.26 -12.80
N ILE A 26 17.21 -60.74 -13.86
CA ILE A 26 16.86 -59.43 -14.44
C ILE A 26 15.42 -59.43 -14.97
N LEU A 27 14.99 -60.49 -15.65
CA LEU A 27 13.61 -60.60 -16.14
C LEU A 27 12.59 -60.67 -14.99
N GLY A 28 12.95 -61.34 -13.88
CA GLY A 28 12.16 -61.39 -12.65
C GLY A 28 12.03 -60.03 -11.96
N VAL A 29 13.11 -59.24 -11.92
CA VAL A 29 13.07 -57.89 -11.33
C VAL A 29 12.26 -56.92 -12.19
N VAL A 30 12.38 -56.99 -13.52
CA VAL A 30 11.59 -56.13 -14.43
C VAL A 30 10.10 -56.46 -14.35
N THR A 31 9.74 -57.75 -14.29
CA THR A 31 8.34 -58.16 -14.12
C THR A 31 7.77 -57.75 -12.76
N LEU A 32 8.56 -57.83 -11.69
CA LEU A 32 8.16 -57.37 -10.35
C LEU A 32 7.94 -55.85 -10.30
N VAL A 33 8.77 -55.06 -10.98
CA VAL A 33 8.63 -53.58 -11.07
C VAL A 33 7.42 -53.18 -11.92
N THR A 34 7.09 -53.93 -12.98
CA THR A 34 5.90 -53.67 -13.79
C THR A 34 4.59 -54.12 -13.14
N ILE A 35 4.63 -55.07 -12.19
CA ILE A 35 3.46 -55.54 -11.43
C ILE A 35 3.20 -54.66 -10.20
N LEU A 36 4.24 -54.00 -9.64
CA LEU A 36 4.14 -53.19 -8.42
C LEU A 36 3.96 -51.68 -8.64
N ALA A 37 3.79 -51.21 -9.87
CA ALA A 37 3.54 -49.79 -10.14
C ALA A 37 2.43 -49.61 -11.20
N PRO A 38 1.29 -48.94 -10.94
CA PRO A 38 0.77 -48.35 -9.70
C PRO A 38 -0.70 -48.72 -9.35
N LEU A 39 -0.96 -49.03 -8.07
CA LEU A 39 -2.25 -48.76 -7.42
C LEU A 39 -2.18 -47.36 -6.79
N SER A 40 -2.45 -46.35 -7.60
CA SER A 40 -2.91 -45.03 -7.13
C SER A 40 -3.76 -44.42 -8.24
N SER A 41 -4.95 -44.98 -8.40
CA SER A 41 -6.01 -44.47 -9.27
C SER A 41 -6.61 -43.20 -8.66
N ASN A 42 -6.41 -42.06 -9.30
CA ASN A 42 -7.41 -41.00 -9.30
C ASN A 42 -7.95 -40.89 -10.73
N SER A 43 -9.10 -41.52 -10.96
CA SER A 43 -9.93 -41.29 -12.12
C SER A 43 -10.54 -39.88 -12.02
N TYR A 44 -10.04 -38.96 -12.83
CA TYR A 44 -10.80 -37.77 -13.18
C TYR A 44 -11.45 -38.02 -14.54
N ASP A 45 -12.77 -38.19 -14.51
CA ASP A 45 -13.61 -38.14 -15.69
C ASP A 45 -13.43 -36.79 -16.39
N ALA A 46 -13.22 -36.85 -17.69
CA ALA A 46 -13.18 -35.70 -18.57
C ALA A 46 -14.61 -35.16 -18.75
N SER A 47 -15.02 -34.23 -17.89
CA SER A 47 -16.08 -33.27 -18.21
C SER A 47 -15.43 -31.96 -18.61
N THR A 48 -15.63 -31.57 -19.87
CA THR A 48 -15.26 -30.31 -20.47
C THR A 48 -15.59 -29.10 -19.58
N ALA A 49 -14.57 -28.54 -18.95
CA ALA A 49 -14.57 -27.19 -18.39
C ALA A 49 -13.22 -26.56 -18.73
N SER A 50 -13.24 -25.58 -19.63
CA SER A 50 -12.10 -24.75 -20.00
C SER A 50 -11.56 -24.04 -18.75
N THR A 51 -10.56 -24.62 -18.11
CA THR A 51 -9.81 -24.00 -17.02
C THR A 51 -8.72 -23.14 -17.64
N LEU A 52 -8.92 -21.83 -17.61
CA LEU A 52 -7.84 -20.85 -17.75
C LEU A 52 -6.80 -21.15 -16.67
N VAL A 53 -5.65 -21.70 -17.07
CA VAL A 53 -4.48 -21.78 -16.20
C VAL A 53 -4.08 -20.35 -15.84
N PRO A 54 -4.01 -19.95 -14.55
CA PRO A 54 -3.66 -18.58 -14.18
C PRO A 54 -2.24 -18.24 -14.63
N ASN A 55 -2.05 -17.03 -15.14
CA ASN A 55 -0.79 -16.46 -15.67
C ASN A 55 0.32 -16.26 -14.59
N VAL A 56 0.22 -16.92 -13.44
CA VAL A 56 1.10 -16.75 -12.27
C VAL A 56 2.44 -17.49 -12.44
N TYR A 57 2.42 -18.68 -13.04
CA TYR A 57 3.64 -19.50 -13.22
C TYR A 57 4.57 -18.99 -14.34
N SER A 58 4.02 -18.34 -15.37
CA SER A 58 4.76 -17.68 -16.45
C SER A 58 5.49 -16.43 -15.95
N ASN A 59 4.82 -15.62 -15.12
CA ASN A 59 5.38 -14.40 -14.52
C ASN A 59 6.59 -14.70 -13.63
N TYR A 60 6.51 -15.72 -12.78
CA TYR A 60 7.61 -16.08 -11.86
C TYR A 60 8.90 -16.49 -12.61
N ARG A 61 8.76 -17.20 -13.74
CA ARG A 61 9.92 -17.61 -14.55
C ARG A 61 10.64 -16.42 -15.19
N ARG A 62 9.89 -15.42 -15.68
CA ARG A 62 10.46 -14.23 -16.31
C ARG A 62 11.11 -13.29 -15.30
N ILE A 63 10.51 -13.09 -14.12
CA ILE A 63 11.14 -12.33 -13.02
C ILE A 63 12.50 -12.95 -12.67
N LYS A 64 12.56 -14.28 -12.63
CA LYS A 64 13.82 -15.02 -12.40
C LYS A 64 14.85 -14.80 -13.51
N GLU A 65 14.45 -14.76 -14.77
CA GLU A 65 15.36 -14.50 -15.91
C GLU A 65 15.86 -13.05 -15.87
N GLN A 66 14.98 -12.08 -15.62
CA GLN A 66 15.33 -10.66 -15.50
C GLN A 66 16.29 -10.39 -14.34
N ALA A 67 16.03 -10.97 -13.17
CA ALA A 67 16.90 -10.81 -12.00
C ALA A 67 18.28 -11.44 -12.21
N ALA A 68 18.39 -12.49 -13.02
CA ALA A 68 19.68 -13.07 -13.38
C ALA A 68 20.48 -12.17 -14.31
N VAL A 69 19.83 -11.53 -15.28
CA VAL A 69 20.45 -10.50 -16.14
C VAL A 69 20.90 -9.31 -15.30
N ASP A 70 20.03 -8.81 -14.44
CA ASP A 70 20.35 -7.68 -13.56
C ASP A 70 21.49 -8.02 -12.60
N TYR A 71 21.56 -9.25 -12.07
CA TYR A 71 22.69 -9.70 -11.25
C TYR A 71 24.02 -9.70 -12.02
N LEU A 72 24.01 -10.12 -13.30
CA LEU A 72 25.20 -10.09 -14.15
C LEU A 72 25.62 -8.64 -14.47
N ASP A 73 24.67 -7.77 -14.77
CA ASP A 73 24.93 -6.34 -14.94
C ASP A 73 25.47 -5.71 -13.65
N LEU A 74 24.88 -5.99 -12.50
CA LEU A 74 25.35 -5.51 -11.19
C LEU A 74 26.77 -6.02 -10.87
N ARG A 75 27.10 -7.25 -11.27
CA ARG A 75 28.46 -7.77 -11.14
C ARG A 75 29.44 -7.03 -12.06
N SER A 76 29.03 -6.66 -13.27
CA SER A 76 29.84 -5.80 -14.14
C SER A 76 30.06 -4.39 -13.56
N LEU A 77 29.10 -3.83 -12.81
CA LEU A 77 29.23 -2.55 -12.11
C LEU A 77 30.31 -2.60 -11.02
N SER A 78 30.42 -3.74 -10.32
CA SER A 78 31.48 -3.96 -9.33
C SER A 78 32.89 -4.00 -9.95
N LEU A 79 32.99 -4.18 -11.27
CA LEU A 79 34.24 -4.29 -12.04
C LEU A 79 34.67 -2.97 -12.72
N GLY A 80 33.95 -1.86 -12.50
CA GLY A 80 34.44 -0.51 -12.82
C GLY A 80 34.27 -0.03 -14.27
N THR A 81 33.36 -0.61 -15.05
CA THR A 81 32.98 -0.05 -16.36
C THR A 81 32.19 1.26 -16.21
N SER A 82 32.36 2.17 -17.19
CA SER A 82 31.61 3.43 -17.34
C SER A 82 30.10 3.21 -17.10
N LEU A 83 29.58 3.79 -16.01
CA LEU A 83 28.17 3.72 -15.63
C LEU A 83 27.33 4.57 -16.60
N GLN A 84 26.58 3.92 -17.50
CA GLN A 84 25.63 4.64 -18.33
C GLN A 84 24.39 5.01 -17.51
N GLU A 85 24.13 6.31 -17.41
CA GLU A 85 22.91 6.85 -16.81
C GLU A 85 21.67 6.34 -17.54
N PHE A 86 20.58 6.16 -16.79
CA PHE A 86 19.30 5.86 -17.42
C PHE A 86 18.84 7.05 -18.28
N PRO A 87 18.26 6.78 -19.47
CA PRO A 87 17.65 7.82 -20.26
C PRO A 87 16.50 8.45 -19.47
N LEU A 88 16.16 9.68 -19.81
CA LEU A 88 14.99 10.31 -19.23
C LEU A 88 13.75 9.93 -20.03
N CYS A 89 12.64 9.66 -19.35
CA CYS A 89 11.38 9.32 -19.99
C CYS A 89 10.83 10.46 -20.88
N GLY A 90 9.97 10.11 -21.84
CA GLY A 90 9.18 11.07 -22.60
C GLY A 90 8.14 11.80 -21.75
N LYS A 91 7.61 12.91 -22.28
CA LYS A 91 6.68 13.80 -21.56
C LYS A 91 5.38 13.10 -21.15
N GLU A 92 4.94 12.14 -21.96
CA GLU A 92 3.76 11.32 -21.70
C GLU A 92 3.86 10.51 -20.40
N ARG A 93 5.08 10.27 -19.90
CA ARG A 93 5.33 9.55 -18.65
C ARG A 93 5.49 10.42 -17.41
N GLU A 94 5.41 11.75 -17.52
CA GLU A 94 5.60 12.68 -16.39
C GLU A 94 4.63 12.41 -15.22
N SER A 95 3.41 11.97 -15.51
CA SER A 95 2.40 11.60 -14.51
C SER A 95 1.99 10.13 -14.60
N TYR A 96 2.85 9.29 -15.18
CA TYR A 96 2.55 7.87 -15.34
C TYR A 96 2.54 7.15 -13.99
N VAL A 97 1.47 6.39 -13.75
CA VAL A 97 1.35 5.48 -12.61
C VAL A 97 1.36 4.05 -13.17
N PRO A 98 2.37 3.23 -12.84
CA PRO A 98 2.42 1.85 -13.30
C PRO A 98 1.22 1.02 -12.79
N CYS A 99 0.86 -0.03 -13.54
CA CYS A 99 -0.19 -1.02 -13.19
C CYS A 99 -1.66 -0.56 -13.26
N TYR A 100 -1.93 0.66 -13.74
CA TYR A 100 -3.30 1.20 -13.85
C TYR A 100 -3.66 1.64 -15.28
N ASN A 101 -3.16 0.91 -16.30
CA ASN A 101 -3.43 1.24 -17.71
C ASN A 101 -3.42 -0.01 -18.60
N SER A 102 -4.18 -1.04 -18.22
CA SER A 102 -4.33 -2.26 -19.02
C SER A 102 -5.55 -2.14 -19.92
N THR A 103 -5.34 -1.81 -21.20
CA THR A 103 -6.34 -1.89 -22.28
C THR A 103 -6.61 -3.34 -22.70
N GLY A 104 -6.78 -4.26 -21.74
CA GLY A 104 -7.14 -5.64 -22.03
C GLY A 104 -8.61 -5.74 -22.44
N ALA A 105 -8.86 -6.19 -23.67
CA ALA A 105 -10.21 -6.54 -24.11
C ALA A 105 -10.74 -7.71 -23.26
N GLY A 106 -11.71 -7.45 -22.39
CA GLY A 106 -12.38 -8.48 -21.59
C GLY A 106 -12.70 -8.13 -20.13
N PHE A 107 -12.23 -6.99 -19.61
CA PHE A 107 -12.54 -6.56 -18.24
C PHE A 107 -13.97 -6.01 -18.14
N GLN A 108 -14.72 -6.41 -17.11
CA GLN A 108 -15.96 -5.72 -16.76
C GLN A 108 -15.65 -4.31 -16.26
N GLU A 109 -16.61 -3.39 -16.33
CA GLU A 109 -16.43 -1.94 -16.10
C GLU A 109 -15.72 -1.59 -14.78
N GLY A 110 -15.83 -2.44 -13.74
CA GLY A 110 -15.13 -2.26 -12.46
C GLY A 110 -13.79 -3.01 -12.31
N ASP A 111 -13.49 -4.03 -13.12
CA ASP A 111 -12.18 -4.71 -13.08
C ASP A 111 -11.07 -3.82 -13.70
N VAL A 112 -11.46 -2.84 -14.52
CA VAL A 112 -10.55 -1.84 -15.12
C VAL A 112 -9.90 -0.94 -14.06
N LEU A 113 -10.55 -0.76 -12.92
CA LEU A 113 -10.11 0.13 -11.83
C LEU A 113 -9.13 -0.55 -10.86
N ASP A 114 -9.07 -1.89 -10.88
CA ASP A 114 -8.16 -2.65 -10.04
C ASP A 114 -6.71 -2.58 -10.53
N ARG A 115 -5.78 -2.70 -9.58
CA ARG A 115 -4.34 -2.73 -9.88
C ARG A 115 -3.97 -4.03 -10.59
N HIS A 116 -3.38 -3.90 -11.77
CA HIS A 116 -2.91 -5.00 -12.63
C HIS A 116 -1.45 -4.75 -13.06
N CYS A 117 -0.52 -5.39 -12.36
CA CYS A 117 0.90 -5.32 -12.70
C CYS A 117 1.26 -6.47 -13.66
N ASP A 118 1.03 -6.28 -14.96
CA ASP A 118 1.50 -7.22 -15.97
C ASP A 118 3.00 -7.00 -16.25
N PHE A 119 3.80 -8.02 -15.99
CA PHE A 119 5.25 -8.04 -16.24
C PHE A 119 5.61 -8.32 -17.72
N GLU A 120 4.61 -8.47 -18.59
CA GLU A 120 4.81 -8.92 -19.98
C GLU A 120 5.36 -7.85 -20.93
N ILE A 121 5.37 -6.57 -20.53
CA ILE A 121 5.92 -5.49 -21.33
C ILE A 121 7.34 -5.22 -20.86
N GLU A 122 8.35 -5.51 -21.69
CA GLU A 122 9.70 -4.97 -21.51
C GLU A 122 9.61 -3.44 -21.47
N LYS A 123 9.56 -2.88 -20.26
CA LYS A 123 9.46 -1.44 -20.07
C LYS A 123 10.82 -0.83 -20.29
N GLU A 124 10.88 0.16 -21.17
CA GLU A 124 12.04 1.03 -21.29
C GLU A 124 12.36 1.65 -19.91
N ARG A 125 13.52 1.28 -19.36
CA ARG A 125 14.04 1.75 -18.08
C ARG A 125 14.48 3.22 -18.23
N CYS A 126 13.70 4.13 -17.66
CA CYS A 126 13.94 5.56 -17.78
C CYS A 126 13.58 6.32 -16.49
N VAL A 127 14.24 7.46 -16.27
CA VAL A 127 14.01 8.36 -15.12
C VAL A 127 12.89 9.35 -15.45
N VAL A 128 11.88 9.44 -14.59
CA VAL A 128 10.69 10.29 -14.80
C VAL A 128 11.03 11.75 -14.50
N ARG A 129 10.81 12.64 -15.47
CA ARG A 129 11.06 14.08 -15.31
C ARG A 129 9.95 14.75 -14.50
N PRO A 130 10.27 15.80 -13.71
CA PRO A 130 9.24 16.71 -13.21
C PRO A 130 8.61 17.50 -14.39
N PRO A 131 7.32 17.85 -14.31
CA PRO A 131 6.67 18.78 -15.24
C PRO A 131 7.42 20.11 -15.34
N ARG A 132 7.26 20.81 -16.47
CA ARG A 132 7.97 22.08 -16.74
C ARG A 132 7.66 23.17 -15.70
N ASP A 133 6.44 23.19 -15.21
CA ASP A 133 5.89 24.14 -14.25
C ASP A 133 5.92 23.60 -12.80
N TYR A 134 6.58 22.46 -12.56
CA TYR A 134 6.75 21.90 -11.24
C TYR A 134 7.47 22.87 -10.30
N LYS A 135 6.99 22.97 -9.07
CA LYS A 135 7.55 23.79 -8.00
C LYS A 135 7.75 22.95 -6.75
N ILE A 136 8.72 23.32 -5.93
CA ILE A 136 8.90 22.70 -4.62
C ILE A 136 7.64 22.99 -3.77
N PRO A 137 7.03 21.97 -3.14
CA PRO A 137 5.85 22.12 -2.30
C PRO A 137 6.04 23.14 -1.17
N LEU A 138 4.94 23.79 -0.76
CA LEU A 138 4.96 24.72 0.37
C LEU A 138 5.17 23.96 1.69
N ARG A 139 5.84 24.62 2.64
CA ARG A 139 6.16 24.02 3.95
C ARG A 139 4.90 23.72 4.75
N TRP A 140 4.95 22.68 5.57
CA TRP A 140 3.88 22.38 6.52
C TRP A 140 3.82 23.44 7.64
N PRO A 141 2.64 23.94 8.04
CA PRO A 141 1.29 23.51 7.64
C PRO A 141 0.72 24.22 6.41
N LEU A 142 1.39 25.22 5.82
CA LEU A 142 0.86 25.98 4.68
C LEU A 142 0.52 25.09 3.47
N GLY A 143 1.36 24.08 3.20
CA GLY A 143 1.10 23.08 2.15
C GLY A 143 -0.22 22.32 2.31
N ARG A 144 -0.80 22.28 3.53
CA ARG A 144 -2.12 21.70 3.78
C ARG A 144 -3.23 22.44 3.05
N ASP A 145 -3.12 23.76 2.95
CA ASP A 145 -4.21 24.63 2.48
C ASP A 145 -3.91 25.27 1.12
N ILE A 146 -2.65 25.23 0.66
CA ILE A 146 -2.23 25.78 -0.63
C ILE A 146 -1.25 24.82 -1.31
N ILE A 147 -1.53 24.45 -2.57
CA ILE A 147 -0.61 23.67 -3.41
C ILE A 147 -0.35 24.37 -4.75
N TRP A 148 0.70 23.94 -5.45
CA TRP A 148 0.99 24.41 -6.80
C TRP A 148 0.21 23.63 -7.85
N ASN A 149 -0.47 24.33 -8.76
CA ASN A 149 -1.22 23.70 -9.83
C ASN A 149 -0.33 22.83 -10.74
N GLY A 150 0.91 23.29 -11.03
CA GLY A 150 1.86 22.56 -11.88
C GLY A 150 2.41 21.25 -11.29
N ASN A 151 2.09 20.95 -10.03
CA ASN A 151 2.50 19.70 -9.38
C ASN A 151 1.49 18.57 -9.57
N VAL A 152 0.26 18.90 -9.99
CA VAL A 152 -0.85 17.96 -10.19
C VAL A 152 -1.35 18.00 -11.62
N LYS A 153 -1.89 16.89 -12.12
CA LYS A 153 -2.34 16.78 -13.53
C LYS A 153 -3.81 17.18 -13.73
N ILE A 154 -4.31 18.16 -12.98
CA ILE A 154 -5.73 18.54 -13.00
C ILE A 154 -5.97 19.63 -14.05
N THR A 155 -6.98 19.42 -14.90
CA THR A 155 -7.38 20.42 -15.90
C THR A 155 -8.45 21.37 -15.35
N LYS A 156 -8.45 22.63 -15.81
CA LYS A 156 -9.46 23.64 -15.44
C LYS A 156 -10.89 23.19 -15.79
N ASP A 157 -11.08 22.50 -16.90
CA ASP A 157 -12.40 22.06 -17.35
C ASP A 157 -12.95 20.91 -16.49
N GLN A 158 -12.11 19.97 -16.06
CA GLN A 158 -12.52 18.93 -15.11
C GLN A 158 -12.87 19.51 -13.75
N PHE A 159 -12.07 20.47 -13.30
CA PHE A 159 -12.32 21.23 -12.09
C PHE A 159 -13.69 21.94 -12.13
N LEU A 160 -14.03 22.59 -13.25
CA LEU A 160 -15.33 23.26 -13.42
C LEU A 160 -16.51 22.30 -13.67
N SER A 161 -16.26 21.12 -14.25
CA SER A 161 -17.28 20.12 -14.58
C SER A 161 -17.71 19.23 -13.40
N SER A 162 -16.94 19.18 -12.31
CA SER A 162 -17.21 18.34 -11.11
C SER A 162 -18.40 18.82 -10.26
N GLY A 163 -19.12 19.85 -10.69
CA GLY A 163 -20.52 20.11 -10.30
C GLY A 163 -20.81 20.62 -8.88
N THR A 164 -19.86 20.55 -7.93
CA THR A 164 -20.09 21.03 -6.55
C THR A 164 -19.69 22.49 -6.37
N VAL A 165 -20.46 23.23 -5.56
CA VAL A 165 -20.22 24.66 -5.24
C VAL A 165 -18.84 24.87 -4.58
N THR A 166 -18.37 23.88 -3.82
CA THR A 166 -17.01 23.83 -3.23
C THR A 166 -15.91 23.80 -4.29
N THR A 167 -16.14 23.17 -5.45
CA THR A 167 -15.17 23.20 -6.56
C THR A 167 -15.13 24.59 -7.22
N ARG A 168 -16.18 25.40 -7.14
CA ARG A 168 -16.15 26.80 -7.62
C ARG A 168 -15.37 27.75 -6.70
N LEU A 169 -15.11 27.35 -5.45
CA LEU A 169 -14.51 28.20 -4.41
C LEU A 169 -12.99 28.08 -4.29
N MET A 170 -12.34 27.10 -4.94
CA MET A 170 -10.88 27.15 -5.04
C MET A 170 -10.50 28.19 -6.08
N LEU A 171 -9.95 29.31 -5.61
CA LEU A 171 -9.36 30.30 -6.49
C LEU A 171 -8.07 29.70 -7.06
N LEU A 172 -8.08 29.46 -8.38
CA LEU A 172 -6.84 29.33 -9.15
C LEU A 172 -6.21 30.72 -9.26
N GLU A 173 -5.59 31.20 -8.19
CA GLU A 173 -4.79 32.43 -8.23
C GLU A 173 -3.51 32.16 -9.00
N GLU A 174 -3.55 32.47 -10.30
CA GLU A 174 -2.50 32.48 -11.33
C GLU A 174 -1.53 31.28 -11.45
N ASN A 175 -1.43 30.36 -10.48
CA ASN A 175 -0.62 29.13 -10.40
C ASN A 175 -0.81 28.30 -9.11
N GLN A 176 -1.69 28.69 -8.18
CA GLN A 176 -1.94 27.97 -6.92
C GLN A 176 -3.37 27.42 -6.85
N ILE A 177 -3.57 26.39 -6.04
CA ILE A 177 -4.89 25.87 -5.66
C ILE A 177 -5.02 26.03 -4.14
N THR A 178 -6.02 26.79 -3.72
CA THR A 178 -6.31 27.08 -2.31
C THR A 178 -7.51 26.27 -1.82
N PHE A 179 -7.36 25.61 -0.68
CA PHE A 179 -8.40 24.83 -0.01
C PHE A 179 -8.96 25.65 1.14
N HIS A 180 -10.06 26.36 0.90
CA HIS A 180 -10.75 27.12 1.94
C HIS A 180 -11.51 26.14 2.86
N SER A 181 -10.99 25.93 4.07
CA SER A 181 -11.68 25.19 5.14
C SER A 181 -12.45 26.10 6.09
N GLU A 182 -12.13 27.41 6.13
CA GLU A 182 -12.60 28.34 7.17
C GLU A 182 -13.39 29.58 6.67
N ASP A 183 -13.49 29.83 5.37
CA ASP A 183 -14.24 31.00 4.88
C ASP A 183 -15.75 30.73 4.91
N GLY A 184 -16.35 31.02 6.07
CA GLY A 184 -17.76 30.86 6.43
C GLY A 184 -18.76 31.71 5.61
N LEU A 185 -18.64 31.71 4.29
CA LEU A 185 -19.57 32.36 3.37
C LEU A 185 -20.67 31.44 2.85
N ILE A 186 -20.65 30.15 3.18
CA ILE A 186 -21.74 29.22 2.90
C ILE A 186 -21.90 28.30 4.11
N PHE A 187 -23.11 28.21 4.65
CA PHE A 187 -23.50 27.18 5.62
C PHE A 187 -22.94 25.81 5.16
N ASP A 188 -22.37 25.01 6.07
CA ASP A 188 -21.77 23.67 5.87
C ASP A 188 -20.24 23.61 5.61
N GLY A 189 -19.42 24.00 6.59
CA GLY A 189 -17.97 23.77 6.58
C GLY A 189 -17.57 22.35 6.98
N VAL A 190 -16.35 21.89 6.61
CA VAL A 190 -15.82 20.56 7.02
C VAL A 190 -15.77 20.39 8.55
N LYS A 191 -15.52 21.48 9.28
CA LYS A 191 -15.56 21.50 10.74
C LYS A 191 -16.97 21.28 11.28
N ASP A 192 -17.99 21.89 10.67
CA ASP A 192 -19.38 21.68 11.05
C ASP A 192 -19.80 20.23 10.75
N TYR A 193 -19.36 19.67 9.63
CA TYR A 193 -19.56 18.26 9.29
C TYR A 193 -18.87 17.31 10.29
N ALA A 194 -17.61 17.59 10.67
CA ALA A 194 -16.92 16.82 11.69
C ALA A 194 -17.62 16.91 13.06
N ARG A 195 -18.12 18.11 13.43
CA ARG A 195 -18.92 18.31 14.64
C ARG A 195 -20.24 17.54 14.57
N GLN A 196 -20.92 17.54 13.43
CA GLN A 196 -22.13 16.74 13.20
C GLN A 196 -21.86 15.26 13.46
N ILE A 197 -20.76 14.70 12.91
CA ILE A 197 -20.37 13.30 13.17
C ILE A 197 -20.13 13.08 14.67
N ALA A 198 -19.46 14.01 15.34
CA ALA A 198 -19.18 13.92 16.77
C ALA A 198 -20.47 13.92 17.62
N GLU A 199 -21.42 14.82 17.31
CA GLU A 199 -22.73 14.87 17.95
C GLU A 199 -23.53 13.57 17.75
N MET A 200 -23.44 12.95 16.56
CA MET A 200 -24.08 11.65 16.26
C MET A 200 -23.50 10.47 17.05
N ILE A 201 -22.32 10.61 17.65
CA ILE A 201 -21.70 9.62 18.55
C ILE A 201 -21.70 10.09 20.02
N ASP A 202 -22.62 11.00 20.36
CA ASP A 202 -22.84 11.56 21.70
C ASP A 202 -21.64 12.32 22.30
N LEU A 203 -20.78 12.92 21.45
CA LEU A 203 -19.71 13.82 21.88
C LEU A 203 -20.15 15.29 21.87
N GLY A 204 -19.51 16.13 22.69
CA GLY A 204 -19.76 17.56 22.72
C GLY A 204 -19.05 18.35 21.61
N SER A 205 -17.97 17.79 21.04
CA SER A 205 -17.20 18.40 19.94
C SER A 205 -16.40 17.35 19.18
N ASP A 206 -16.08 17.65 17.92
CA ASP A 206 -15.11 16.94 17.08
C ASP A 206 -13.72 16.80 17.70
N THR A 207 -13.32 17.71 18.60
CA THR A 207 -12.05 17.60 19.35
C THR A 207 -12.01 16.39 20.29
N GLU A 208 -13.17 15.80 20.60
CA GLU A 208 -13.32 14.69 21.54
C GLU A 208 -13.31 13.31 20.86
N PHE A 209 -13.08 13.22 19.54
CA PHE A 209 -13.04 11.93 18.83
C PHE A 209 -12.14 10.88 19.49
N ALA A 210 -11.00 11.31 20.03
CA ALA A 210 -10.08 10.42 20.75
C ALA A 210 -10.71 9.82 22.03
N GLN A 211 -11.61 10.55 22.70
CA GLN A 211 -12.35 10.06 23.88
C GLN A 211 -13.35 8.96 23.51
N ALA A 212 -13.90 9.01 22.30
CA ALA A 212 -14.72 7.93 21.73
C ALA A 212 -13.89 6.73 21.22
N GLY A 213 -12.56 6.76 21.37
CA GLY A 213 -11.63 5.71 20.93
C GLY A 213 -11.18 5.85 19.47
N VAL A 214 -11.59 6.90 18.76
CA VAL A 214 -11.22 7.11 17.35
C VAL A 214 -9.81 7.71 17.27
N ARG A 215 -8.87 6.97 16.68
CA ARG A 215 -7.48 7.43 16.43
C ARG A 215 -7.10 7.33 14.97
N THR A 216 -7.58 6.27 14.31
CA THR A 216 -7.29 5.95 12.92
C THR A 216 -8.56 5.97 12.09
N VAL A 217 -8.50 6.69 10.97
CA VAL A 217 -9.65 6.85 10.07
C VAL A 217 -9.26 6.41 8.67
N LEU A 218 -10.04 5.53 8.06
CA LEU A 218 -9.92 5.23 6.63
C LEU A 218 -10.93 6.10 5.88
N ASP A 219 -10.42 7.04 5.07
CA ASP A 219 -11.24 7.92 4.25
C ASP A 219 -11.29 7.41 2.80
N ILE A 220 -12.45 6.89 2.40
CA ILE A 220 -12.69 6.31 1.08
C ILE A 220 -13.22 7.40 0.13
N GLY A 221 -12.52 7.57 -0.99
CA GLY A 221 -12.82 8.56 -2.01
C GLY A 221 -11.88 9.77 -1.92
N CYS A 222 -11.49 10.20 -0.73
CA CYS A 222 -10.61 11.34 -0.47
C CYS A 222 -11.16 12.74 -0.73
N GLY A 223 -12.06 12.92 -1.69
CA GLY A 223 -12.51 14.25 -2.09
C GLY A 223 -11.33 15.16 -2.41
N PHE A 224 -11.35 16.38 -1.88
CA PHE A 224 -10.21 17.28 -1.97
C PHE A 224 -9.17 17.07 -0.87
N GLY A 225 -9.37 16.13 0.06
CA GLY A 225 -8.55 15.89 1.25
C GLY A 225 -8.90 16.79 2.44
N SER A 226 -9.99 17.56 2.38
CA SER A 226 -10.31 18.56 3.40
C SER A 226 -10.75 17.94 4.74
N PHE A 227 -11.51 16.83 4.71
CA PHE A 227 -11.85 16.10 5.93
C PHE A 227 -10.60 15.50 6.59
N GLY A 228 -9.75 14.82 5.80
CA GLY A 228 -8.45 14.34 6.28
C GLY A 228 -7.56 15.47 6.85
N ALA A 229 -7.51 16.63 6.20
CA ALA A 229 -6.77 17.79 6.70
C ALA A 229 -7.27 18.29 8.06
N HIS A 230 -8.59 18.31 8.25
CA HIS A 230 -9.22 18.66 9.54
C HIS A 230 -8.88 17.61 10.61
N LEU A 231 -9.04 16.32 10.31
CA LEU A 231 -8.72 15.23 11.25
C LEU A 231 -7.24 15.25 11.68
N VAL A 232 -6.31 15.52 10.76
CA VAL A 232 -4.88 15.70 11.10
C VAL A 232 -4.68 16.86 12.08
N SER A 233 -5.44 17.94 11.95
CA SER A 233 -5.37 19.08 12.89
C SER A 233 -5.86 18.73 14.30
N LEU A 234 -6.67 17.68 14.42
CA LEU A 234 -7.14 17.10 15.68
C LEU A 234 -6.21 16.00 16.22
N ASN A 235 -5.01 15.84 15.65
CA ASN A 235 -4.05 14.78 15.95
C ASN A 235 -4.57 13.34 15.71
N LEU A 236 -5.51 13.18 14.77
CA LEU A 236 -5.93 11.87 14.30
C LEU A 236 -5.08 11.44 13.10
N MET A 237 -5.04 10.13 12.83
CA MET A 237 -4.33 9.54 11.70
C MET A 237 -5.33 9.09 10.62
N PRO A 238 -5.78 9.98 9.71
CA PRO A 238 -6.51 9.57 8.53
C PRO A 238 -5.55 8.99 7.50
N ILE A 239 -5.94 7.89 6.86
CA ILE A 239 -5.35 7.43 5.60
C ILE A 239 -6.41 7.44 4.53
N CYS A 240 -6.05 8.04 3.41
CA CYS A 240 -6.97 8.26 2.32
C CYS A 240 -6.78 7.25 1.20
N ILE A 241 -7.87 6.66 0.71
CA ILE A 241 -7.82 5.73 -0.42
C ILE A 241 -8.87 6.12 -1.45
N ALA A 242 -8.43 6.25 -2.69
CA ALA A 242 -9.32 6.39 -3.82
C ALA A 242 -8.74 5.66 -5.03
N GLU A 243 -9.61 5.46 -6.02
CA GLU A 243 -9.26 4.82 -7.27
C GLU A 243 -8.27 5.67 -8.07
N TYR A 244 -7.59 5.01 -9.02
CA TYR A 244 -6.70 5.73 -9.93
C TYR A 244 -7.51 6.58 -10.92
N GLU A 245 -7.12 7.84 -11.06
CA GLU A 245 -7.63 8.71 -12.12
C GLU A 245 -6.49 9.21 -13.02
N ALA A 246 -6.67 9.08 -14.33
CA ALA A 246 -5.64 9.39 -15.34
C ALA A 246 -5.29 10.89 -15.43
N THR A 247 -6.19 11.75 -14.97
CA THR A 247 -6.07 13.22 -14.95
C THR A 247 -5.77 13.77 -13.55
N GLY A 248 -5.11 12.96 -12.73
CA GLY A 248 -4.85 13.27 -11.33
C GLY A 248 -6.07 12.99 -10.46
N SER A 249 -5.88 12.17 -9.43
CA SER A 249 -6.96 11.79 -8.53
C SER A 249 -6.94 12.58 -7.23
N GLN A 250 -8.00 12.38 -6.47
CA GLN A 250 -8.18 12.81 -5.10
C GLN A 250 -6.99 12.39 -4.20
N VAL A 251 -6.35 11.25 -4.48
CA VAL A 251 -5.11 10.80 -3.80
C VAL A 251 -3.93 11.70 -4.13
N GLN A 252 -3.76 12.11 -5.40
CA GLN A 252 -2.65 12.98 -5.79
C GLN A 252 -2.75 14.34 -5.08
N LEU A 253 -3.96 14.89 -4.97
CA LEU A 253 -4.23 16.12 -4.22
C LEU A 253 -3.88 15.96 -2.73
N ALA A 254 -4.36 14.90 -2.09
CA ALA A 254 -4.10 14.65 -0.67
C ALA A 254 -2.58 14.53 -0.39
N LEU A 255 -1.85 13.78 -1.22
CA LEU A 255 -0.40 13.64 -1.08
C LEU A 255 0.33 14.98 -1.29
N GLU A 256 -0.09 15.76 -2.29
CA GLU A 256 0.52 17.06 -2.56
C GLU A 256 0.32 18.05 -1.41
N ARG A 257 -0.86 17.99 -0.75
CA ARG A 257 -1.18 18.72 0.47
C ARG A 257 -0.41 18.25 1.71
N GLY A 258 0.34 17.16 1.62
CA GLY A 258 1.07 16.58 2.75
C GLY A 258 0.21 15.73 3.69
N LEU A 259 -0.86 15.10 3.17
CA LEU A 259 -1.78 14.22 3.89
C LEU A 259 -1.52 12.74 3.53
N PRO A 260 -1.71 11.79 4.46
CA PRO A 260 -1.51 10.37 4.17
C PRO A 260 -2.56 9.85 3.18
N ALA A 261 -2.11 9.33 2.03
CA ALA A 261 -3.00 8.74 1.03
C ALA A 261 -2.31 7.67 0.18
N MET A 262 -3.11 6.84 -0.48
CA MET A 262 -2.65 5.74 -1.34
C MET A 262 -3.69 5.45 -2.42
N ILE A 263 -3.25 5.01 -3.59
CA ILE A 263 -4.16 4.56 -4.65
C ILE A 263 -4.65 3.16 -4.28
N GLY A 264 -5.96 2.96 -4.31
CA GLY A 264 -6.56 1.66 -4.05
C GLY A 264 -7.99 1.59 -4.54
N SER A 265 -8.36 0.44 -5.09
CA SER A 265 -9.75 0.06 -5.29
C SER A 265 -9.97 -1.26 -4.55
N PHE A 266 -11.21 -1.49 -4.13
CA PHE A 266 -11.63 -2.72 -3.47
C PHE A 266 -12.85 -3.33 -4.17
N PHE A 267 -12.95 -3.15 -5.49
CA PHE A 267 -14.07 -3.64 -6.27
C PHE A 267 -14.02 -5.15 -6.49
N SER A 268 -12.85 -5.75 -6.74
CA SER A 268 -12.67 -7.21 -6.85
C SER A 268 -11.73 -7.81 -5.80
N LYS A 269 -10.84 -7.00 -5.22
CA LYS A 269 -9.84 -7.42 -4.23
C LYS A 269 -10.08 -6.74 -2.88
N GLN A 270 -9.63 -7.38 -1.81
CA GLN A 270 -9.59 -6.76 -0.49
C GLN A 270 -8.56 -5.63 -0.45
N LEU A 271 -8.81 -4.63 0.40
CA LEU A 271 -7.83 -3.60 0.71
C LEU A 271 -6.59 -4.23 1.38
N PRO A 272 -5.38 -3.67 1.16
CA PRO A 272 -4.12 -4.21 1.66
C PRO A 272 -3.88 -3.97 3.17
N TYR A 273 -4.95 -4.04 3.97
CA TYR A 273 -4.91 -3.94 5.42
C TYR A 273 -5.33 -5.26 6.06
N PRO A 274 -4.83 -5.60 7.26
CA PRO A 274 -5.38 -6.69 8.05
C PRO A 274 -6.82 -6.42 8.46
N ALA A 275 -7.50 -7.46 8.94
CA ALA A 275 -8.75 -7.26 9.65
C ALA A 275 -8.53 -6.38 10.90
N LEU A 276 -9.58 -5.64 11.31
CA LEU A 276 -9.61 -4.82 12.53
C LEU A 276 -8.51 -3.73 12.55
N SER A 277 -8.37 -2.99 11.45
CA SER A 277 -7.32 -1.99 11.24
C SER A 277 -7.70 -0.59 11.71
N PHE A 278 -8.92 -0.15 11.41
CA PHE A 278 -9.36 1.24 11.58
C PHE A 278 -10.46 1.38 12.64
N ASP A 279 -10.45 2.51 13.35
CA ASP A 279 -11.48 2.85 14.35
C ASP A 279 -12.72 3.46 13.68
N MET A 280 -12.53 4.17 12.57
CA MET A 280 -13.60 4.72 11.74
C MET A 280 -13.31 4.51 10.25
N VAL A 281 -14.36 4.17 9.49
CA VAL A 281 -14.33 4.19 8.02
C VAL A 281 -15.32 5.24 7.55
N HIS A 282 -14.86 6.18 6.73
CA HIS A 282 -15.64 7.30 6.23
C HIS A 282 -15.75 7.22 4.70
N CYS A 283 -16.95 7.44 4.17
CA CYS A 283 -17.18 7.69 2.76
C CYS A 283 -18.21 8.82 2.62
N ALA A 284 -17.82 9.94 2.02
CA ALA A 284 -18.73 11.01 1.64
C ALA A 284 -18.75 11.16 0.13
N HIS A 285 -19.92 10.93 -0.49
CA HIS A 285 -20.11 11.00 -1.93
C HIS A 285 -19.09 10.17 -2.75
N CYS A 286 -18.60 9.05 -2.20
CA CYS A 286 -17.53 8.26 -2.81
C CYS A 286 -17.93 7.49 -4.08
N GLY A 287 -19.17 7.63 -4.57
CA GLY A 287 -19.65 6.98 -5.80
C GLY A 287 -19.83 5.46 -5.71
N ILE A 288 -19.55 4.86 -4.55
CA ILE A 288 -19.65 3.41 -4.35
C ILE A 288 -21.10 2.97 -4.27
N THR A 289 -21.44 1.97 -5.07
CA THR A 289 -22.77 1.35 -5.07
C THR A 289 -22.75 0.12 -4.15
N TRP A 290 -23.10 0.34 -2.88
CA TRP A 290 -22.97 -0.64 -1.78
C TRP A 290 -23.86 -1.88 -1.88
N ASP A 291 -24.85 -1.88 -2.78
CA ASP A 291 -25.79 -2.99 -3.01
C ASP A 291 -25.36 -3.96 -4.12
N ILE A 292 -24.23 -3.71 -4.80
CA ILE A 292 -23.69 -4.61 -5.83
C ILE A 292 -22.98 -5.80 -5.15
N LYS A 293 -22.89 -6.93 -5.88
CA LYS A 293 -22.04 -8.09 -5.52
C LYS A 293 -22.38 -8.68 -4.14
N ASP A 294 -23.66 -8.90 -3.85
CA ASP A 294 -24.12 -9.51 -2.60
C ASP A 294 -23.50 -8.90 -1.34
N ALA A 295 -23.35 -7.56 -1.32
CA ALA A 295 -22.80 -6.81 -0.20
C ALA A 295 -21.31 -7.02 0.12
N MET A 296 -20.53 -7.60 -0.78
CA MET A 296 -19.10 -7.87 -0.56
C MET A 296 -18.29 -6.62 -0.20
N LEU A 297 -18.64 -5.44 -0.73
CA LEU A 297 -17.97 -4.19 -0.39
C LEU A 297 -18.20 -3.78 1.08
N LEU A 298 -19.40 -4.01 1.61
CA LEU A 298 -19.66 -3.73 3.04
C LEU A 298 -18.96 -4.75 3.94
N LEU A 299 -18.83 -6.01 3.49
CA LEU A 299 -18.04 -7.02 4.21
C LEU A 299 -16.56 -6.66 4.26
N GLU A 300 -16.03 -6.03 3.22
CA GLU A 300 -14.66 -5.51 3.23
C GLU A 300 -14.49 -4.36 4.25
N VAL A 301 -15.47 -3.45 4.34
CA VAL A 301 -15.49 -2.43 5.38
C VAL A 301 -15.60 -3.06 6.77
N ASP A 302 -16.46 -4.05 6.96
CA ASP A 302 -16.56 -4.79 8.23
C ASP A 302 -15.25 -5.47 8.60
N ARG A 303 -14.55 -6.07 7.63
CA ARG A 303 -13.25 -6.70 7.87
C ARG A 303 -12.25 -5.69 8.42
N VAL A 304 -12.10 -4.52 7.81
CA VAL A 304 -11.08 -3.53 8.24
C VAL A 304 -11.51 -2.69 9.45
N LEU A 305 -12.79 -2.63 9.78
CA LEU A 305 -13.31 -1.89 10.93
C LEU A 305 -13.16 -2.67 12.24
N ARG A 306 -12.69 -2.00 13.29
CA ARG A 306 -12.54 -2.57 14.64
C ARG A 306 -13.88 -2.75 15.36
N PRO A 307 -13.95 -3.63 16.38
CA PRO A 307 -15.14 -3.77 17.21
C PRO A 307 -15.47 -2.45 17.92
N GLY A 308 -16.75 -2.05 17.94
CA GLY A 308 -17.17 -0.75 18.46
C GLY A 308 -16.83 0.46 17.57
N GLY A 309 -16.17 0.23 16.42
CA GLY A 309 -15.82 1.25 15.44
C GLY A 309 -17.01 1.76 14.63
N TYR A 310 -16.81 2.90 13.96
CA TYR A 310 -17.86 3.64 13.27
C TYR A 310 -17.72 3.58 11.75
N PHE A 311 -18.84 3.36 11.05
CA PHE A 311 -18.94 3.55 9.61
C PHE A 311 -19.82 4.78 9.33
N VAL A 312 -19.24 5.79 8.68
CA VAL A 312 -19.91 7.04 8.31
C VAL A 312 -20.10 7.05 6.79
N LEU A 313 -21.35 7.13 6.36
CA LEU A 313 -21.72 7.22 4.94
C LEU A 313 -22.56 8.47 4.69
N THR A 314 -22.08 9.32 3.80
CA THR A 314 -22.83 10.47 3.29
C THR A 314 -23.14 10.23 1.83
N SER A 315 -24.41 10.05 1.49
CA SER A 315 -24.85 9.72 0.13
C SER A 315 -26.10 10.51 -0.23
N PRO A 316 -26.20 11.08 -1.45
CA PRO A 316 -27.37 11.82 -1.86
C PRO A 316 -28.63 10.98 -1.68
N THR A 317 -29.61 11.54 -0.98
CA THR A 317 -30.95 10.98 -0.99
C THR A 317 -31.55 11.31 -2.36
N ASN A 318 -31.97 10.30 -3.14
CA ASN A 318 -32.78 10.55 -4.32
C ASN A 318 -34.08 11.24 -3.85
N LYS A 319 -34.08 12.57 -3.74
CA LYS A 319 -35.32 13.34 -3.68
C LYS A 319 -36.00 13.07 -5.01
N ALA A 320 -37.08 12.29 -4.97
CA ALA A 320 -37.91 11.98 -6.11
C ALA A 320 -38.48 13.29 -6.68
N GLN A 321 -37.72 13.93 -7.56
CA GLN A 321 -38.15 15.09 -8.30
C GLN A 321 -38.82 14.57 -9.57
N GLY A 322 -40.07 14.12 -9.42
CA GLY A 322 -40.89 13.66 -10.53
C GLY A 322 -42.00 12.72 -10.08
N ASN A 323 -43.25 13.18 -10.24
CA ASN A 323 -44.48 12.40 -10.05
C ASN A 323 -44.55 11.20 -11.01
N SER A 324 -43.87 10.10 -10.69
CA SER A 324 -44.09 8.80 -11.32
C SER A 324 -44.38 7.75 -10.24
N PRO A 325 -45.56 7.09 -10.24
CA PRO A 325 -45.94 6.17 -9.15
C PRO A 325 -45.26 4.80 -9.21
N ASP A 326 -44.48 4.49 -10.24
CA ASP A 326 -43.96 3.12 -10.46
C ASP A 326 -42.44 3.10 -10.60
N THR A 327 -41.73 3.15 -9.48
CA THR A 327 -40.52 2.37 -9.17
C THR A 327 -40.04 2.74 -7.77
N LYS A 328 -40.32 1.89 -6.77
CA LYS A 328 -39.65 1.95 -5.46
C LYS A 328 -38.16 1.63 -5.66
N LYS A 329 -37.35 2.60 -6.09
CA LYS A 329 -35.89 2.53 -5.91
C LYS A 329 -35.63 2.67 -4.41
N THR A 330 -35.56 1.54 -3.71
CA THR A 330 -35.13 1.46 -2.31
C THR A 330 -33.83 2.25 -2.15
N SER A 331 -33.82 3.29 -1.32
CA SER A 331 -32.65 4.16 -1.14
C SER A 331 -31.43 3.33 -0.72
N ILE A 332 -30.23 3.73 -1.15
CA ILE A 332 -28.95 3.08 -0.77
C ILE A 332 -28.88 2.88 0.75
N SER A 333 -29.29 3.91 1.51
CA SER A 333 -29.37 3.86 2.98
C SER A 333 -30.28 2.74 3.50
N THR A 334 -31.42 2.47 2.86
CA THR A 334 -32.32 1.40 3.29
C THR A 334 -31.67 0.03 3.09
N ARG A 335 -30.97 -0.19 1.97
CA ARG A 335 -30.29 -1.46 1.69
C ARG A 335 -29.09 -1.69 2.62
N VAL A 336 -28.26 -0.66 2.81
CA VAL A 336 -27.15 -0.71 3.77
C VAL A 336 -27.68 -0.99 5.17
N ASN A 337 -28.82 -0.40 5.56
CA ASN A 337 -29.44 -0.64 6.86
C ASN A 337 -30.05 -2.05 7.04
N GLU A 338 -30.58 -2.68 5.99
CA GLU A 338 -31.03 -4.07 6.06
C GLU A 338 -29.86 -5.05 6.20
N LEU A 339 -28.79 -4.76 5.48
CA LEU A 339 -27.57 -5.54 5.46
C LEU A 339 -26.75 -5.37 6.75
N SER A 340 -26.68 -4.16 7.30
CA SER A 340 -25.96 -3.85 8.54
C SER A 340 -26.46 -4.73 9.70
N LYS A 341 -27.78 -4.98 9.77
CA LYS A 341 -28.39 -5.92 10.73
C LYS A 341 -27.89 -7.36 10.54
N LYS A 342 -27.62 -7.79 9.30
CA LYS A 342 -27.06 -9.12 9.02
C LYS A 342 -25.59 -9.23 9.46
N ILE A 343 -24.86 -8.13 9.58
CA ILE A 343 -23.45 -8.10 10.00
C ILE A 343 -23.26 -7.54 11.42
N CYS A 344 -24.31 -7.56 12.25
CA CYS A 344 -24.25 -7.13 13.65
C CYS A 344 -23.82 -5.65 13.83
N TRP A 345 -24.29 -4.78 12.95
CA TRP A 345 -24.11 -3.33 13.08
C TRP A 345 -25.41 -2.67 13.53
N SER A 346 -25.29 -1.63 14.34
CA SER A 346 -26.40 -0.78 14.78
C SER A 346 -26.31 0.60 14.14
N LEU A 347 -27.41 1.08 13.56
CA LEU A 347 -27.52 2.49 13.17
C LEU A 347 -27.67 3.32 14.46
N ILE A 348 -26.70 4.17 14.77
CA ILE A 348 -26.71 4.97 16.01
C ILE A 348 -27.04 6.44 15.76
N GLY A 349 -26.82 6.94 14.54
CA GLY A 349 -27.17 8.30 14.17
C GLY A 349 -27.57 8.40 12.69
N GLN A 350 -28.51 9.30 12.43
CA GLN A 350 -28.82 9.77 11.09
C GLN A 350 -29.12 11.27 11.15
N GLN A 351 -28.41 12.06 10.35
CA GLN A 351 -28.65 13.50 10.22
C GLN A 351 -28.45 13.92 8.78
N ASP A 352 -29.42 14.64 8.22
CA ASP A 352 -29.46 15.03 6.80
C ASP A 352 -29.25 13.83 5.85
N GLU A 353 -28.16 13.82 5.09
CA GLU A 353 -27.76 12.75 4.17
C GLU A 353 -26.65 11.84 4.73
N THR A 354 -26.29 12.07 6.00
CA THR A 354 -25.23 11.36 6.74
C THR A 354 -25.83 10.27 7.63
N PHE A 355 -25.32 9.06 7.49
CA PHE A 355 -25.72 7.89 8.26
C PHE A 355 -24.50 7.33 9.01
N LEU A 356 -24.71 6.96 10.27
CA LEU A 356 -23.63 6.47 11.13
C LEU A 356 -24.02 5.14 11.78
N TRP A 357 -23.26 4.09 11.43
CA TRP A 357 -23.39 2.76 12.03
C TRP A 357 -22.22 2.47 12.95
N GLN A 358 -22.47 1.66 13.96
CA GLN A 358 -21.46 1.13 14.86
C GLN A 358 -21.41 -0.39 14.75
N LYS A 359 -20.18 -0.92 14.63
CA LYS A 359 -19.91 -2.36 14.64
C LYS A 359 -20.04 -2.92 16.06
N THR A 360 -20.64 -4.11 16.21
CA THR A 360 -20.75 -4.79 17.51
C THR A 360 -19.39 -4.92 18.23
N THR A 361 -19.42 -4.80 19.55
CA THR A 361 -18.29 -5.14 20.42
C THR A 361 -18.27 -6.62 20.80
N ASP A 362 -19.41 -7.30 20.74
CA ASP A 362 -19.55 -8.74 21.02
C ASP A 362 -19.46 -9.56 19.73
N SER A 363 -18.41 -10.39 19.64
CA SER A 363 -18.21 -11.32 18.52
C SER A 363 -19.20 -12.47 18.50
N ASN A 364 -19.82 -12.82 19.64
CA ASN A 364 -20.84 -13.88 19.71
C ASN A 364 -22.13 -13.50 18.98
N CYS A 365 -22.32 -12.20 18.70
CA CYS A 365 -23.43 -11.76 17.85
C CYS A 365 -23.46 -12.54 16.54
N TYR A 366 -22.31 -12.80 15.91
CA TYR A 366 -22.27 -13.49 14.63
C TYR A 366 -22.77 -14.95 14.67
N SER A 367 -22.59 -15.63 15.80
CA SER A 367 -23.05 -17.01 16.02
C SER A 367 -24.54 -17.10 16.38
N SER A 368 -25.10 -16.03 16.95
CA SER A 368 -26.50 -15.95 17.38
C SER A 368 -27.49 -15.58 16.26
N ARG A 369 -26.99 -15.25 15.05
CA ARG A 369 -27.81 -14.85 13.89
C ARG A 369 -28.60 -16.02 13.31
N SER A 370 -29.69 -15.70 12.59
CA SER A 370 -30.52 -16.70 11.91
C SER A 370 -29.77 -17.46 10.80
N GLN A 371 -30.24 -18.66 10.46
CA GLN A 371 -29.56 -19.63 9.59
C GLN A 371 -29.42 -19.21 8.11
N ALA A 372 -29.99 -18.06 7.71
CA ALA A 372 -29.86 -17.45 6.37
C ALA A 372 -28.92 -16.22 6.34
N SER A 373 -28.02 -16.10 7.32
CA SER A 373 -27.08 -14.98 7.47
C SER A 373 -25.71 -15.25 6.83
N ILE A 374 -24.93 -14.18 6.63
CA ILE A 374 -23.60 -14.24 6.01
C ILE A 374 -22.65 -15.08 6.89
N PRO A 375 -21.97 -16.10 6.34
CA PRO A 375 -21.13 -17.01 7.12
C PRO A 375 -19.89 -16.31 7.70
N VAL A 376 -19.32 -16.91 8.75
CA VAL A 376 -18.01 -16.52 9.29
C VAL A 376 -16.92 -17.30 8.54
N CYS A 377 -15.83 -16.63 8.17
CA CYS A 377 -14.73 -17.28 7.45
C CYS A 377 -14.02 -18.32 8.34
N THR A 378 -13.61 -19.44 7.75
CA THR A 378 -12.90 -20.53 8.45
C THR A 378 -11.39 -20.31 8.56
N ASP A 379 -10.84 -19.44 7.72
CA ASP A 379 -9.39 -19.23 7.61
C ASP A 379 -8.92 -18.13 8.58
N GLY A 380 -7.75 -18.35 9.18
CA GLY A 380 -7.14 -17.44 10.13
C GLY A 380 -6.69 -16.12 9.49
N ASP A 381 -6.33 -15.15 10.35
CA ASP A 381 -5.91 -13.76 10.07
C ASP A 381 -4.69 -13.58 9.14
N SER A 382 -4.35 -14.54 8.27
CA SER A 382 -3.31 -14.36 7.25
C SER A 382 -3.79 -13.30 6.27
N VAL A 383 -3.13 -12.14 6.26
CA VAL A 383 -3.38 -11.05 5.31
C VAL A 383 -2.73 -11.41 3.98
N PRO A 384 -3.50 -11.77 2.94
CA PRO A 384 -2.90 -12.12 1.66
C PRO A 384 -2.91 -10.84 0.81
N TYR A 385 -1.71 -10.38 0.43
CA TYR A 385 -1.55 -9.29 -0.53
C TYR A 385 -2.29 -9.67 -1.83
N TYR A 386 -3.24 -8.82 -2.27
CA TYR A 386 -4.13 -9.06 -3.41
C TYR A 386 -5.11 -10.25 -3.31
N HIS A 387 -5.65 -10.52 -2.12
CA HIS A 387 -6.73 -11.50 -2.02
C HIS A 387 -8.03 -10.99 -2.69
N PRO A 388 -8.77 -11.84 -3.42
CA PRO A 388 -10.11 -11.53 -3.86
C PRO A 388 -11.05 -11.23 -2.68
N LEU A 389 -12.11 -10.45 -2.94
CA LEU A 389 -13.19 -10.27 -1.97
C LEU A 389 -13.80 -11.63 -1.60
N VAL A 390 -14.13 -11.79 -0.32
CA VAL A 390 -14.71 -13.03 0.22
C VAL A 390 -16.11 -12.76 0.77
N PRO A 391 -17.11 -13.62 0.50
CA PRO A 391 -18.48 -13.43 0.96
C PRO A 391 -18.67 -13.97 2.39
N CYS A 392 -17.75 -13.67 3.31
CA CYS A 392 -17.80 -14.12 4.71
C CYS A 392 -17.18 -13.08 5.67
N ILE A 393 -17.57 -13.16 6.95
CA ILE A 393 -17.10 -12.26 8.01
C ILE A 393 -15.78 -12.75 8.59
N SER A 394 -14.78 -11.87 8.64
CA SER A 394 -13.40 -12.17 9.03
C SER A 394 -13.03 -11.55 10.39
N GLY A 395 -12.00 -12.10 11.04
CA GLY A 395 -11.39 -11.52 12.25
C GLY A 395 -12.15 -11.76 13.56
N THR A 396 -13.26 -12.50 13.55
CA THR A 396 -14.12 -12.74 14.74
C THR A 396 -13.44 -13.56 15.83
N THR A 397 -12.51 -14.45 15.46
CA THR A 397 -11.71 -15.28 16.37
C THR A 397 -10.35 -14.67 16.68
N SER A 398 -10.07 -13.46 16.20
CA SER A 398 -8.78 -12.81 16.39
C SER A 398 -8.59 -12.36 17.84
N LYS A 399 -7.38 -12.57 18.39
CA LYS A 399 -6.99 -11.96 19.67
C LYS A 399 -6.97 -10.43 19.63
N ARG A 400 -6.97 -9.85 18.42
CA ARG A 400 -7.07 -8.40 18.17
C ARG A 400 -8.51 -7.86 18.24
N TRP A 401 -9.51 -8.71 18.52
CA TRP A 401 -10.89 -8.28 18.76
C TRP A 401 -11.00 -7.52 20.09
N ILE A 402 -10.55 -6.27 20.09
CA ILE A 402 -10.57 -5.36 21.23
C ILE A 402 -11.41 -4.14 20.85
N PRO A 403 -12.49 -3.85 21.59
CA PRO A 403 -13.31 -2.65 21.36
C PRO A 403 -12.48 -1.37 21.39
N ILE A 404 -12.77 -0.42 20.50
CA ILE A 404 -12.01 0.84 20.42
C ILE A 404 -12.02 1.65 21.73
N GLN A 405 -13.08 1.52 22.54
CA GLN A 405 -13.24 2.18 23.84
C GLN A 405 -12.32 1.59 24.92
N ASN A 406 -11.89 0.33 24.78
CA ASN A 406 -11.06 -0.36 25.77
C ASN A 406 -9.56 -0.26 25.48
N LYS A 407 -9.17 0.33 24.35
CA LYS A 407 -7.76 0.49 24.00
C LYS A 407 -7.15 1.60 24.83
N SER A 408 -5.95 1.37 25.38
CA SER A 408 -5.21 2.38 26.13
C SER A 408 -5.07 3.68 25.33
N ALA A 409 -5.28 4.83 26.00
CA ALA A 409 -5.03 6.15 25.44
C ALA A 409 -3.53 6.48 25.37
N ASP A 410 -2.69 5.73 26.08
CA ASP A 410 -1.25 5.96 26.12
C ASP A 410 -0.59 5.51 24.82
N ALA A 411 0.33 6.34 24.30
CA ALA A 411 1.11 6.08 23.09
C ALA A 411 2.12 4.91 23.23
N GLY A 412 2.21 4.29 24.40
CA GLY A 412 3.13 3.19 24.69
C GLY A 412 2.47 1.83 24.45
N THR A 413 3.13 0.95 23.72
CA THR A 413 2.68 -0.45 23.58
C THR A 413 2.99 -1.22 24.86
N THR A 414 1.96 -1.75 25.50
CA THR A 414 2.09 -2.57 26.72
C THR A 414 2.61 -3.98 26.38
N SER A 415 3.18 -4.68 27.36
CA SER A 415 3.62 -6.07 27.18
C SER A 415 2.47 -6.98 26.70
N ALA A 416 1.26 -6.77 27.21
CA ALA A 416 0.07 -7.53 26.82
C ALA A 416 -0.31 -7.30 25.34
N GLU A 417 -0.17 -6.07 24.84
CA GLU A 417 -0.40 -5.77 23.42
C GLU A 417 0.66 -6.42 22.53
N LEU A 418 1.93 -6.41 22.92
CA LEU A 418 3.00 -7.10 22.16
C LEU A 418 2.78 -8.62 22.08
N GLU A 419 2.30 -9.23 23.16
CA GLU A 419 1.98 -10.67 23.22
C GLU A 419 0.87 -11.07 22.24
N ILE A 420 -0.12 -10.20 21.98
CA ILE A 420 -1.15 -10.43 20.96
C ILE A 420 -0.53 -10.63 19.57
N HIS A 421 0.59 -9.95 19.30
CA HIS A 421 1.35 -10.05 18.05
C HIS A 421 2.49 -11.08 18.11
N GLY A 422 2.59 -11.84 19.21
CA GLY A 422 3.66 -12.81 19.44
C GLY A 422 5.05 -12.18 19.47
N LEU A 423 5.16 -10.92 19.93
CA LEU A 423 6.42 -10.18 20.03
C LEU A 423 6.91 -10.13 21.47
N LYS A 424 8.22 -10.32 21.66
CA LYS A 424 8.85 -10.20 22.99
C LYS A 424 9.12 -8.73 23.32
N PRO A 425 8.87 -8.27 24.56
CA PRO A 425 9.13 -6.88 24.95
C PRO A 425 10.58 -6.44 24.71
N GLU A 426 11.55 -7.33 24.94
CA GLU A 426 12.97 -7.03 24.79
C GLU A 426 13.34 -6.71 23.34
N GLU A 427 12.85 -7.52 22.38
CA GLU A 427 13.04 -7.33 20.94
C GLU A 427 12.49 -5.96 20.48
N PHE A 428 11.32 -5.59 21.00
CA PHE A 428 10.67 -4.32 20.68
C PHE A 428 11.42 -3.11 21.28
N LEU A 429 11.92 -3.23 22.51
CA LEU A 429 12.67 -2.18 23.22
C LEU A 429 14.03 -1.92 22.58
N GLU A 430 14.75 -2.96 22.19
CA GLU A 430 16.04 -2.85 21.50
C GLU A 430 15.88 -2.08 20.18
N ASP A 431 14.87 -2.43 19.37
CA ASP A 431 14.59 -1.74 18.10
C ASP A 431 14.17 -0.27 18.36
N THR A 432 13.35 -0.02 19.38
CA THR A 432 12.97 1.36 19.77
C THR A 432 14.19 2.21 20.12
N GLN A 433 15.13 1.68 20.91
CA GLN A 433 16.36 2.39 21.28
C GLN A 433 17.28 2.61 20.09
N LYS A 434 17.38 1.61 19.19
CA LYS A 434 18.10 1.73 17.93
C LYS A 434 17.57 2.92 17.12
N TRP A 435 16.26 3.02 16.90
CA TRP A 435 15.67 4.09 16.09
C TRP A 435 15.75 5.48 16.73
N ARG A 436 15.58 5.59 18.04
CA ARG A 436 15.82 6.86 18.76
C ARG A 436 17.26 7.36 18.60
N SER A 437 18.22 6.44 18.56
CA SER A 437 19.64 6.79 18.37
C SER A 437 19.95 7.08 16.90
N ALA A 438 19.46 6.25 15.98
CA ALA A 438 19.65 6.39 14.54
C ALA A 438 19.07 7.72 14.03
N LEU A 439 17.89 8.12 14.50
CA LEU A 439 17.27 9.38 14.07
C LEU A 439 18.12 10.60 14.42
N LYS A 440 18.76 10.62 15.60
CA LYS A 440 19.69 11.70 15.97
C LYS A 440 20.87 11.79 15.00
N ASN A 441 21.40 10.65 14.59
CA ASN A 441 22.50 10.57 13.63
C ASN A 441 22.06 10.94 12.21
N TYR A 442 20.93 10.42 11.74
CA TYR A 442 20.43 10.74 10.40
C TYR A 442 20.08 12.21 10.28
N TRP A 443 19.37 12.77 11.26
CA TRP A 443 18.97 14.18 11.22
C TRP A 443 20.17 15.12 11.30
N SER A 444 21.21 14.77 12.08
CA SER A 444 22.45 15.56 12.13
C SER A 444 23.22 15.52 10.81
N LEU A 445 23.15 14.44 10.04
CA LEU A 445 23.76 14.32 8.72
C LEU A 445 22.99 15.08 7.63
N LEU A 446 21.66 15.04 7.72
CA LEU A 446 20.79 15.81 6.84
C LEU A 446 20.89 17.31 7.13
N THR A 447 21.05 17.73 8.39
CA THR A 447 21.06 19.14 8.80
C THR A 447 22.06 20.01 8.00
N PRO A 448 23.38 19.77 7.98
CA PRO A 448 24.31 20.59 7.20
C PRO A 448 24.00 20.62 5.70
N LEU A 449 23.45 19.53 5.16
CA LEU A 449 23.15 19.38 3.74
C LEU A 449 21.81 20.02 3.32
N ILE A 450 20.87 20.08 4.26
CA ILE A 450 19.62 20.82 4.13
C ILE A 450 19.88 22.34 4.20
N PHE A 451 20.95 22.78 4.89
CA PHE A 451 21.20 24.19 5.20
C PHE A 451 22.45 24.79 4.54
N SER A 452 23.16 24.09 3.65
CA SER A 452 24.40 24.61 3.02
C SER A 452 24.20 25.19 1.62
N ASP A 453 23.54 26.35 1.52
CA ASP A 453 23.92 27.34 0.51
C ASP A 453 24.93 28.31 1.16
N HIS A 454 26.21 27.92 1.09
CA HIS A 454 27.40 28.58 1.63
C HIS A 454 27.59 28.62 3.17
N PRO A 455 28.82 28.38 3.67
CA PRO A 455 29.12 28.48 5.09
C PRO A 455 29.28 29.96 5.48
N LYS A 456 28.17 30.65 5.72
CA LYS A 456 28.20 31.80 6.63
C LYS A 456 27.90 31.29 8.04
N ARG A 457 28.84 31.55 8.94
CA ARG A 457 28.69 31.34 10.38
C ARG A 457 27.41 32.06 10.81
N PRO A 458 26.41 31.38 11.40
CA PRO A 458 25.16 32.03 11.78
C PRO A 458 25.47 33.17 12.75
N GLY A 459 25.13 34.40 12.36
CA GLY A 459 25.03 35.51 13.30
C GLY A 459 23.73 35.43 14.09
N ASP A 460 23.63 36.18 15.19
CA ASP A 460 22.42 36.22 16.04
C ASP A 460 21.16 36.75 15.31
N GLU A 461 21.30 37.26 14.08
CA GLU A 461 20.21 37.71 13.21
C GLU A 461 19.91 36.79 12.01
N ASP A 462 20.63 35.68 11.84
CA ASP A 462 20.29 34.71 10.79
C ASP A 462 19.05 33.89 11.18
N PRO A 463 18.07 33.69 10.27
CA PRO A 463 16.88 32.92 10.58
C PRO A 463 17.26 31.49 10.98
N LEU A 464 16.62 30.99 12.03
CA LEU A 464 16.76 29.59 12.45
C LEU A 464 16.54 28.65 11.24
N PRO A 465 17.23 27.50 11.18
CA PRO A 465 17.03 26.50 10.13
C PRO A 465 15.54 26.24 9.97
N PRO A 466 14.97 26.28 8.74
CA PRO A 466 13.54 26.14 8.58
C PRO A 466 13.05 24.81 9.11
N TYR A 467 12.22 24.87 10.15
CA TYR A 467 11.42 23.76 10.62
C TYR A 467 10.59 23.20 9.43
N ASN A 468 10.52 21.87 9.28
CA ASN A 468 9.55 21.14 8.42
C ASN A 468 9.84 21.06 6.91
N MET A 469 11.09 20.81 6.48
CA MET A 469 11.36 20.46 5.06
C MET A 469 10.91 19.06 4.64
N ILE A 470 10.76 18.14 5.60
CA ILE A 470 10.33 16.77 5.35
C ILE A 470 8.94 16.59 5.96
N ARG A 471 7.96 16.21 5.15
CA ARG A 471 6.57 15.97 5.58
C ARG A 471 6.11 14.56 5.23
N ASN A 472 6.22 14.16 3.97
CA ASN A 472 5.80 12.85 3.47
C ASN A 472 6.99 11.89 3.52
N VAL A 473 7.05 11.04 4.54
CA VAL A 473 8.11 10.03 4.70
C VAL A 473 7.57 8.66 4.35
N MET A 474 8.38 7.83 3.69
CA MET A 474 8.09 6.42 3.51
C MET A 474 9.19 5.60 4.16
N ASP A 475 8.83 4.73 5.11
CA ASP A 475 9.72 3.69 5.60
C ASP A 475 9.42 2.41 4.83
N MET A 476 10.32 2.07 3.92
CA MET A 476 10.13 0.99 2.96
C MET A 476 10.27 -0.40 3.60
N ASN A 477 10.80 -0.49 4.82
CA ASN A 477 10.89 -1.73 5.60
C ASN A 477 10.69 -1.45 7.10
N ALA A 478 9.46 -1.12 7.47
CA ALA A 478 9.16 -0.47 8.73
C ALA A 478 9.28 -1.36 9.98
N ARG A 479 9.36 -2.70 9.83
CA ARG A 479 9.31 -3.65 10.95
C ARG A 479 8.19 -3.30 11.94
N PHE A 480 8.49 -2.70 13.09
CA PHE A 480 7.50 -2.34 14.11
C PHE A 480 6.97 -0.89 14.03
N GLY A 481 7.39 -0.11 13.04
CA GLY A 481 7.03 1.31 12.91
C GLY A 481 7.79 2.23 13.88
N ASN A 482 8.95 1.80 14.36
CA ASN A 482 9.70 2.52 15.39
C ASN A 482 10.44 3.76 14.86
N LEU A 483 10.73 3.83 13.56
CA LEU A 483 11.18 5.09 12.94
C LEU A 483 10.09 6.17 13.05
N ASN A 484 8.83 5.81 12.79
CA ASN A 484 7.69 6.71 12.94
C ASN A 484 7.55 7.18 14.39
N SER A 485 7.60 6.24 15.35
CA SER A 485 7.60 6.55 16.78
C SER A 485 8.73 7.52 17.16
N ALA A 486 9.95 7.30 16.66
CA ALA A 486 11.09 8.15 16.95
C ALA A 486 10.92 9.57 16.37
N LEU A 487 10.32 9.70 15.18
CA LEU A 487 10.02 11.01 14.57
C LEU A 487 8.99 11.78 15.40
N LEU A 488 7.94 11.09 15.86
CA LEU A 488 6.91 11.67 16.74
C LEU A 488 7.48 12.08 18.10
N ASP A 489 8.30 11.22 18.74
CA ASP A 489 8.99 11.51 20.01
C ASP A 489 9.89 12.76 19.92
N GLN A 490 10.43 13.05 18.73
CA GLN A 490 11.25 14.24 18.44
C GLN A 490 10.44 15.45 17.98
N GLY A 491 9.11 15.39 18.04
CA GLY A 491 8.22 16.49 17.66
C GLY A 491 8.30 16.86 16.17
N LYS A 492 8.65 15.92 15.29
CA LYS A 492 8.70 16.17 13.85
C LYS A 492 7.30 16.21 13.28
N SER A 493 6.99 17.21 12.46
CA SER A 493 5.69 17.33 11.78
C SER A 493 5.57 16.41 10.55
N ALA A 494 6.28 15.28 10.51
CA ALA A 494 6.26 14.35 9.39
C ALA A 494 5.27 13.21 9.66
N TRP A 495 4.62 12.70 8.62
CA TRP A 495 3.90 11.44 8.69
C TRP A 495 4.69 10.38 7.92
N VAL A 496 4.55 9.12 8.34
CA VAL A 496 5.30 8.00 7.76
C VAL A 496 4.33 6.99 7.18
N MET A 497 4.47 6.67 5.90
CA MET A 497 3.93 5.44 5.32
C MET A 497 4.83 4.28 5.73
N ASN A 498 4.39 3.48 6.70
CA ASN A 498 5.16 2.33 7.21
C ASN A 498 4.87 1.11 6.34
N VAL A 499 5.79 0.78 5.43
CA VAL A 499 5.62 -0.34 4.51
C VAL A 499 6.24 -1.61 5.10
N VAL A 500 5.46 -2.69 5.10
CA VAL A 500 5.91 -4.03 5.48
C VAL A 500 6.01 -4.87 4.20
N PRO A 501 7.21 -5.36 3.82
CA PRO A 501 7.35 -6.26 2.67
C PRO A 501 6.53 -7.53 2.86
N VAL A 502 5.85 -7.98 1.81
CA VAL A 502 4.95 -9.17 1.87
C VAL A 502 5.68 -10.47 2.23
N ASN A 503 6.97 -10.55 1.94
CA ASN A 503 7.81 -11.71 2.21
C ASN A 503 8.52 -11.63 3.59
N ALA A 504 8.31 -10.54 4.33
CA ALA A 504 8.80 -10.39 5.70
C ALA A 504 7.78 -10.88 6.73
N ARG A 505 8.18 -10.91 8.01
CA ARG A 505 7.24 -11.14 9.13
C ARG A 505 6.17 -10.04 9.09
N ASN A 506 4.90 -10.44 8.99
CA ASN A 506 3.80 -9.49 8.94
C ASN A 506 3.61 -8.79 10.29
N THR A 507 4.15 -7.58 10.39
CA THR A 507 4.08 -6.69 11.55
C THR A 507 3.10 -5.53 11.35
N LEU A 508 2.43 -5.45 10.19
CA LEU A 508 1.46 -4.40 9.89
C LEU A 508 0.32 -4.30 10.91
N PRO A 509 -0.26 -5.42 11.42
CA PRO A 509 -1.24 -5.36 12.51
C PRO A 509 -0.78 -4.54 13.72
N LEU A 510 0.49 -4.71 14.15
CA LEU A 510 1.06 -3.98 15.28
C LEU A 510 1.22 -2.48 14.96
N ILE A 511 1.71 -2.15 13.75
CA ILE A 511 1.87 -0.76 13.30
C ILE A 511 0.51 -0.02 13.33
N LEU A 512 -0.55 -0.65 12.82
CA LEU A 512 -1.89 -0.07 12.79
C LEU A 512 -2.51 -0.01 14.20
N ASP A 513 -2.26 -1.02 15.05
CA ASP A 513 -2.73 -1.03 16.45
C ASP A 513 -2.12 0.11 17.28
N ARG A 514 -0.90 0.52 16.95
CA ARG A 514 -0.21 1.71 17.50
C ARG A 514 -0.73 3.04 16.95
N GLY A 515 -1.65 3.03 15.97
CA GLY A 515 -2.22 4.23 15.37
C GLY A 515 -1.37 4.85 14.25
N PHE A 516 -0.42 4.10 13.68
CA PHE A 516 0.41 4.58 12.59
C PHE A 516 -0.14 4.16 11.22
N ALA A 517 0.03 5.01 10.21
CA ALA A 517 -0.25 4.64 8.82
C ALA A 517 0.74 3.59 8.33
N GLY A 518 0.25 2.54 7.67
CA GLY A 518 1.12 1.52 7.09
C GLY A 518 0.40 0.62 6.11
N VAL A 519 1.15 -0.14 5.32
CA VAL A 519 0.61 -1.02 4.28
C VAL A 519 1.53 -2.20 3.98
N LEU A 520 0.95 -3.31 3.50
CA LEU A 520 1.70 -4.42 2.93
C LEU A 520 2.00 -4.13 1.46
N HIS A 521 3.25 -4.31 1.06
CA HIS A 521 3.64 -4.08 -0.34
C HIS A 521 4.71 -5.07 -0.80
N ASP A 522 4.61 -5.48 -2.06
CA ASP A 522 5.66 -6.23 -2.74
C ASP A 522 6.56 -5.28 -3.53
N TRP A 523 7.80 -5.10 -3.06
CA TRP A 523 8.77 -4.20 -3.70
C TRP A 523 9.31 -4.71 -5.04
N CYS A 524 8.92 -5.91 -5.46
CA CYS A 524 9.12 -6.40 -6.82
C CYS A 524 8.12 -5.78 -7.81
N GLU A 525 7.13 -5.03 -7.29
CA GLU A 525 6.17 -4.25 -8.04
C GLU A 525 6.23 -2.75 -7.70
N PRO A 526 5.82 -1.87 -8.64
CA PRO A 526 5.69 -0.44 -8.37
C PRO A 526 4.68 -0.13 -7.27
N PHE A 527 4.99 0.81 -6.38
CA PHE A 527 4.12 1.23 -5.29
C PHE A 527 2.89 1.99 -5.82
N PRO A 528 1.68 1.74 -5.30
CA PRO A 528 0.44 2.34 -5.79
C PRO A 528 0.28 3.80 -5.31
N THR A 529 1.12 4.67 -5.85
CA THR A 529 1.16 6.11 -5.59
C THR A 529 1.48 6.90 -6.86
N TYR A 530 1.16 8.19 -6.85
CA TYR A 530 1.56 9.12 -7.91
C TYR A 530 3.06 9.44 -7.85
N PRO A 531 3.69 9.81 -8.98
CA PRO A 531 5.08 10.26 -8.97
C PRO A 531 5.29 11.50 -8.11
N ARG A 532 6.50 11.68 -7.56
CA ARG A 532 6.93 12.87 -6.79
C ARG A 532 6.02 13.19 -5.60
N THR A 533 5.74 12.19 -4.78
CA THR A 533 4.82 12.28 -3.64
C THR A 533 5.53 12.28 -2.29
N TYR A 534 6.70 11.65 -2.18
CA TYR A 534 7.44 11.56 -0.92
C TYR A 534 8.64 12.50 -0.88
N ASP A 535 8.90 13.10 0.28
CA ASP A 535 10.05 13.98 0.54
C ASP A 535 11.27 13.18 1.01
N MET A 536 11.03 12.04 1.66
CA MET A 536 12.08 11.16 2.16
C MET A 536 11.69 9.68 2.03
N LEU A 537 12.60 8.89 1.46
CA LEU A 537 12.54 7.43 1.48
C LEU A 537 13.58 6.88 2.45
N HIS A 538 13.15 6.00 3.33
CA HIS A 538 14.02 5.29 4.25
C HIS A 538 13.95 3.79 3.99
N ALA A 539 15.10 3.12 3.96
CA ALA A 539 15.16 1.68 3.78
C ALA A 539 16.26 1.06 4.64
N ASN A 540 15.87 0.29 5.66
CA ASN A 540 16.81 -0.46 6.49
C ASN A 540 16.80 -1.94 6.14
N GLU A 541 17.94 -2.47 5.71
CA GLU A 541 18.18 -3.87 5.31
C GLU A 541 17.24 -4.38 4.20
N LEU A 542 16.57 -3.46 3.48
CA LEU A 542 15.63 -3.80 2.41
C LEU A 542 16.35 -4.41 1.21
N LEU A 543 17.50 -3.87 0.82
CA LEU A 543 18.19 -4.30 -0.39
C LEU A 543 18.78 -5.70 -0.21
N THR A 544 19.31 -6.00 0.99
CA THR A 544 19.70 -7.38 1.36
C THR A 544 18.52 -8.33 1.30
N HIS A 545 17.34 -7.93 1.81
CA HIS A 545 16.12 -8.75 1.76
C HIS A 545 15.72 -9.06 0.32
N LEU A 546 15.60 -8.04 -0.54
CA LEU A 546 15.18 -8.19 -1.95
C LEU A 546 16.21 -8.91 -2.83
N SER A 547 17.50 -8.80 -2.51
CA SER A 547 18.55 -9.54 -3.20
C SER A 547 18.36 -11.06 -3.09
N SER A 548 17.76 -11.54 -1.99
CA SER A 548 17.44 -12.96 -1.81
C SER A 548 16.22 -13.41 -2.61
N GLU A 549 15.34 -12.48 -2.97
CA GLU A 549 14.03 -12.72 -3.59
C GLU A 549 14.05 -12.64 -5.12
N ARG A 550 15.21 -12.34 -5.71
CA ARG A 550 15.42 -12.17 -7.16
C ARG A 550 14.51 -11.10 -7.74
N CYS A 551 14.46 -9.95 -7.09
CA CYS A 551 13.80 -8.75 -7.61
C CYS A 551 14.82 -7.77 -8.20
N SER A 552 14.41 -7.03 -9.21
CA SER A 552 15.32 -6.09 -9.88
C SER A 552 15.58 -4.87 -8.99
N LEU A 553 16.80 -4.76 -8.47
CA LEU A 553 17.22 -3.55 -7.77
C LEU A 553 17.25 -2.34 -8.72
N MET A 554 17.43 -2.54 -10.03
CA MET A 554 17.33 -1.45 -10.99
C MET A 554 15.92 -0.89 -11.05
N ASP A 555 14.92 -1.76 -11.15
CA ASP A 555 13.51 -1.35 -11.21
C ASP A 555 13.06 -0.73 -9.87
N LEU A 556 13.58 -1.23 -8.75
CA LEU A 556 13.38 -0.60 -7.44
C LEU A 556 13.91 0.84 -7.40
N PHE A 557 15.15 1.09 -7.86
CA PHE A 557 15.71 2.44 -7.86
C PHE A 557 14.96 3.40 -8.80
N LEU A 558 14.47 2.90 -9.93
CA LEU A 558 13.60 3.68 -10.82
C LEU A 558 12.25 3.99 -10.18
N GLU A 559 11.69 3.05 -9.42
CA GLU A 559 10.46 3.27 -8.66
C GLU A 559 10.66 4.27 -7.51
N MET A 560 11.74 4.12 -6.75
CA MET A 560 12.13 5.07 -5.72
C MET A 560 12.32 6.47 -6.32
N ASP A 561 12.98 6.60 -7.47
CA ASP A 561 13.09 7.88 -8.17
C ASP A 561 11.72 8.41 -8.60
N ARG A 562 10.85 7.57 -9.15
CA ARG A 562 9.52 7.99 -9.59
C ARG A 562 8.72 8.61 -8.43
N ILE A 563 8.69 7.98 -7.26
CA ILE A 563 7.87 8.42 -6.12
C ILE A 563 8.52 9.54 -5.31
N LEU A 564 9.84 9.71 -5.38
CA LEU A 564 10.58 10.75 -4.68
C LEU A 564 10.45 12.11 -5.39
N ARG A 565 10.15 13.15 -4.60
CA ARG A 565 10.13 14.54 -5.06
C ARG A 565 11.52 15.01 -5.48
N PRO A 566 11.64 15.93 -6.46
CA PRO A 566 12.88 16.67 -6.68
C PRO A 566 13.38 17.27 -5.36
N GLU A 567 14.69 17.22 -5.13
CA GLU A 567 15.35 17.60 -3.85
C GLU A 567 15.04 16.71 -2.65
N GLY A 568 14.26 15.63 -2.86
CA GLY A 568 13.96 14.64 -1.85
C GLY A 568 15.17 13.80 -1.45
N TRP A 569 15.06 13.21 -0.26
CA TRP A 569 16.14 12.47 0.41
C TRP A 569 15.91 10.96 0.37
N VAL A 570 17.00 10.22 0.28
CA VAL A 570 16.98 8.77 0.45
C VAL A 570 18.02 8.38 1.49
N VAL A 571 17.62 7.57 2.45
CA VAL A 571 18.50 7.04 3.49
C VAL A 571 18.40 5.51 3.48
N ILE A 572 19.47 4.84 3.06
CA ILE A 572 19.56 3.39 3.00
C ILE A 572 20.61 2.91 3.99
N SER A 573 20.22 2.03 4.90
CA SER A 573 21.13 1.37 5.83
C SER A 573 21.20 -0.12 5.49
N ASP A 574 22.34 -0.60 5.02
CA ASP A 574 22.51 -2.00 4.59
C ASP A 574 23.98 -2.44 4.67
N LYS A 575 24.28 -3.69 4.34
CA LYS A 575 25.66 -4.25 4.35
C LYS A 575 26.53 -3.53 3.33
N LEU A 576 27.81 -3.32 3.66
CA LEU A 576 28.80 -2.62 2.81
C LEU A 576 28.75 -3.02 1.33
N GLY A 577 28.78 -4.32 1.00
CA GLY A 577 28.77 -4.78 -0.39
C GLY A 577 27.48 -4.42 -1.16
N VAL A 578 26.35 -4.36 -0.47
CA VAL A 578 25.05 -3.95 -1.03
C VAL A 578 24.99 -2.44 -1.19
N ILE A 579 25.58 -1.69 -0.25
CA ILE A 579 25.68 -0.23 -0.31
C ILE A 579 26.55 0.24 -1.47
N GLU A 580 27.64 -0.44 -1.78
CA GLU A 580 28.46 -0.11 -2.95
C GLU A 580 27.72 -0.34 -4.27
N MET A 581 26.93 -1.41 -4.35
CA MET A 581 26.04 -1.66 -5.48
C MET A 581 24.96 -0.58 -5.59
N ALA A 582 24.32 -0.23 -4.47
CA ALA A 582 23.32 0.82 -4.37
C ALA A 582 23.87 2.19 -4.79
N ARG A 583 25.13 2.49 -4.44
CA ARG A 583 25.84 3.70 -4.88
C ARG A 583 25.97 3.76 -6.40
N GLY A 584 26.32 2.64 -7.04
CA GLY A 584 26.35 2.54 -8.50
C GLY A 584 24.99 2.80 -9.14
N LEU A 585 23.91 2.24 -8.58
CA LEU A 585 22.54 2.48 -9.05
C LEU A 585 22.09 3.92 -8.84
N ALA A 586 22.39 4.52 -7.69
CA ALA A 586 22.13 5.92 -7.39
C ALA A 586 22.74 6.85 -8.45
N THR A 587 23.98 6.57 -8.88
CA THR A 587 24.62 7.32 -9.99
C THR A 587 23.85 7.16 -11.31
N ARG A 588 23.34 5.97 -11.64
CA ARG A 588 22.58 5.77 -12.89
C ARG A 588 21.25 6.52 -12.92
N VAL A 589 20.60 6.70 -11.78
CA VAL A 589 19.40 7.53 -11.64
C VAL A 589 19.71 9.00 -11.36
N ARG A 590 20.99 9.40 -11.42
CA ARG A 590 21.50 10.77 -11.22
C ARG A 590 21.35 11.32 -9.80
N TRP A 591 21.30 10.48 -8.78
CA TRP A 591 21.30 10.96 -7.39
C TRP A 591 22.70 11.31 -6.91
N GLU A 592 22.78 12.34 -6.07
CA GLU A 592 24.00 12.69 -5.36
C GLU A 592 24.11 11.80 -4.11
N ALA A 593 25.10 10.91 -4.09
CA ALA A 593 25.19 9.86 -3.08
C ALA A 593 26.44 10.00 -2.20
N ARG A 594 26.27 9.79 -0.88
CA ARG A 594 27.35 9.78 0.12
C ARG A 594 27.26 8.54 0.98
N VAL A 595 28.36 7.80 1.08
CA VAL A 595 28.48 6.64 1.97
C VAL A 595 29.08 7.10 3.29
N ILE A 596 28.48 6.68 4.39
CA ILE A 596 28.84 7.06 5.75
C ILE A 596 29.05 5.78 6.56
N ASP A 597 30.18 5.74 7.26
CA ASP A 597 30.52 4.64 8.15
C ASP A 597 29.83 4.83 9.51
N LEU A 598 29.09 3.82 9.93
CA LEU A 598 28.51 3.76 11.27
C LEU A 598 29.64 3.25 12.17
N GLN A 599 30.18 4.12 13.03
CA GLN A 599 31.35 3.81 13.90
C GLN A 599 31.01 2.83 15.03
N ASP A 600 30.23 1.79 14.75
CA ASP A 600 29.74 0.76 15.68
C ASP A 600 30.49 -0.57 15.53
N GLY A 601 31.46 -0.65 14.62
CA GLY A 601 32.23 -1.87 14.34
C GLY A 601 31.47 -2.92 13.53
N SER A 602 30.28 -2.59 13.01
CA SER A 602 29.50 -3.46 12.14
C SER A 602 29.87 -3.30 10.65
N ASP A 603 29.47 -4.28 9.85
CA ASP A 603 29.53 -4.20 8.38
C ASP A 603 28.38 -3.35 7.79
N GLN A 604 27.55 -2.70 8.62
CA GLN A 604 26.50 -1.81 8.15
C GLN A 604 27.08 -0.48 7.69
N ARG A 605 26.58 0.02 6.58
CA ARG A 605 26.91 1.35 6.05
C ARG A 605 25.63 2.09 5.72
N LEU A 606 25.71 3.41 5.83
CA LEU A 606 24.63 4.31 5.50
C LEU A 606 24.92 4.96 4.16
N LEU A 607 23.98 4.86 3.23
CA LEU A 607 23.97 5.60 1.98
C LEU A 607 22.93 6.70 2.09
N VAL A 608 23.38 7.95 2.05
CA VAL A 608 22.53 9.13 2.02
C VAL A 608 22.56 9.68 0.60
N CYS A 609 21.40 9.76 -0.04
CA CYS A 609 21.27 10.32 -1.38
C CYS A 609 20.33 11.53 -1.39
N GLN A 610 20.59 12.46 -2.31
CA GLN A 610 19.69 13.53 -2.65
C GLN A 610 19.36 13.48 -4.14
N LYS A 611 18.07 13.59 -4.47
CA LYS A 611 17.61 13.67 -5.86
C LYS A 611 17.76 15.10 -6.37
N PRO A 612 18.52 15.38 -7.43
CA PRO A 612 18.69 16.74 -7.92
C PRO A 612 17.41 17.27 -8.58
N PHE A 613 17.22 18.59 -8.54
CA PHE A 613 16.16 19.24 -9.30
C PHE A 613 16.60 19.48 -10.75
N LEU A 614 16.27 18.54 -11.63
CA LEU A 614 16.54 18.63 -13.06
C LEU A 614 15.58 19.60 -13.77
N LYS A 615 15.84 20.92 -13.71
CA LYS A 615 15.18 21.91 -14.59
C LYS A 615 15.90 21.90 -15.94
N LYS A 616 15.22 21.47 -17.01
CA LYS A 616 15.68 21.66 -18.39
C LYS A 616 14.64 22.47 -19.17
#